data_AF-A0AAV5AXB4-F1
#
_entry.id   AF-A0AAV5AXB4-F1
#
_cell.length_a   1.000
_cell.length_b   1.000
_cell.length_c   1.000
_cell.angle_alpha   90.00
_cell.angle_beta   90.00
_cell.angle_gamma   90.00
#
_symmetry.space_group_name_H-M   'P 1'
#
loop_
_entity.id
_entity.type
_entity.pdbx_description
1 polymer ?
#
loop_
_entity_poly.entity_id
_entity_poly.type
_entity_poly.pdbx_seq_one_letter_code
_entity_poly.pdbx_strand_id
1 'polypeptide(L)' 'MTPEEINQIECELEIVKPCEHKHTVKKVIDATWILELVAVFCEDCGEQLTEAEYEL' A
#
# COMPACT_ATOMS: atom_id res chain seq x y z
N MET A 1 26.76 19.37 0.39
CA MET A 1 25.81 18.25 0.36
C MET A 1 24.45 18.86 0.67
N THR A 2 23.60 19.01 -0.34
CA THR A 2 22.24 19.58 -0.16
C THR A 2 21.27 18.45 0.21
N PRO A 3 20.24 18.69 1.05
CA PRO A 3 19.31 17.66 1.52
C PRO A 3 18.27 17.19 0.48
N GLU A 4 18.45 17.47 -0.81
CA GLU A 4 17.35 17.45 -1.80
C GLU A 4 17.14 16.11 -2.52
N GLU A 5 17.75 15.02 -2.04
CA GLU A 5 17.64 13.70 -2.69
C GLU A 5 17.16 12.63 -1.70
N ILE A 6 16.17 12.94 -0.85
CA ILE A 6 15.36 11.90 -0.23
C ILE A 6 14.48 11.33 -1.34
N ASN A 7 15.01 10.29 -1.99
CA ASN A 7 14.32 9.49 -2.99
C ASN A 7 12.89 9.20 -2.53
N GLN A 8 11.93 9.69 -3.30
CA GLN A 8 10.54 9.24 -3.24
C GLN A 8 10.54 7.78 -3.66
N ILE A 9 10.47 6.87 -2.68
CA ILE A 9 10.22 5.46 -2.93
C ILE A 9 8.73 5.36 -3.22
N GLU A 10 8.35 5.48 -4.49
CA GLU A 10 7.01 5.12 -4.94
C GLU A 10 6.95 3.58 -4.99
N CYS A 11 6.40 2.96 -3.94
CA CYS A 11 6.11 1.54 -3.92
C CYS A 11 4.89 1.26 -4.83
N GLU A 12 5.12 0.65 -5.99
CA GLU A 12 4.06 0.18 -6.87
C GLU A 12 3.50 -1.15 -6.32
N LEU A 13 2.37 -1.09 -5.61
CA LEU A 13 1.70 -2.29 -5.09
C LEU A 13 1.12 -3.15 -6.24
N GLU A 14 1.67 -4.34 -6.45
CA GLU A 14 1.17 -5.28 -7.46
C GLU A 14 -0.08 -6.04 -6.98
N ILE A 15 -1.13 -6.05 -7.80
CA ILE A 15 -2.36 -6.81 -7.52
C ILE A 15 -2.06 -8.30 -7.72
N VAL A 16 -1.90 -9.02 -6.62
CA VAL A 16 -1.68 -10.48 -6.61
C VAL A 16 -2.98 -11.27 -6.72
N LYS A 17 -4.12 -10.66 -6.37
CA LYS A 17 -5.43 -11.30 -6.46
C LYS A 17 -6.42 -10.41 -7.22
N PRO A 18 -6.82 -10.78 -8.45
CA PRO A 18 -7.86 -10.04 -9.16
C PRO A 18 -9.20 -10.20 -8.44
N CYS A 19 -9.90 -9.09 -8.25
CA CYS A 19 -11.28 -9.05 -7.76
C CYS A 19 -12.19 -8.57 -8.89
N GLU A 20 -13.42 -9.10 -8.94
CA GLU A 20 -14.42 -8.69 -9.94
C GLU A 20 -14.97 -7.28 -9.65
N HIS A 21 -14.83 -6.82 -8.40
CA HIS A 21 -15.20 -5.48 -7.96
C HIS A 21 -14.12 -4.46 -8.37
N LYS A 22 -14.55 -3.28 -8.82
CA LYS A 22 -13.66 -2.23 -9.31
C LYS A 22 -13.18 -1.27 -8.21
N HIS A 23 -13.85 -1.25 -7.06
CA HIS A 23 -13.54 -0.31 -6.00
C HIS A 23 -12.45 -0.87 -5.10
N THR A 24 -11.31 -0.20 -5.11
CA THR A 24 -10.16 -0.55 -4.29
C THR A 24 -9.83 0.59 -3.35
N VAL A 25 -9.38 0.24 -2.15
CA VAL A 25 -9.00 1.19 -1.11
C VAL A 25 -7.69 0.74 -0.48
N LYS A 26 -6.76 1.68 -0.34
CA LYS A 26 -5.51 1.47 0.38
C LYS A 26 -5.76 1.64 1.88
N LYS A 27 -5.31 0.68 2.68
CA LYS A 27 -5.47 0.71 4.14
C LYS A 27 -4.14 0.44 4.82
N VAL A 28 -3.92 1.14 5.94
CA VAL A 28 -2.85 0.83 6.89
C VAL A 28 -3.29 -0.37 7.72
N ILE A 29 -2.51 -1.45 7.66
CA ILE A 29 -2.72 -2.70 8.40
C ILE A 29 -2.03 -2.60 9.76
N ASP A 30 -0.82 -2.07 9.78
CA ASP A 30 -0.03 -1.86 10.99
C ASP A 30 0.81 -0.59 10.81
N ALA A 31 1.21 0.03 11.92
CA ALA A 31 2.04 1.23 11.88
C ALA A 31 3.06 1.21 13.01
N THR A 32 4.29 1.57 12.65
CA THR A 32 5.37 1.86 13.59
C THR A 32 5.62 3.36 13.64
N TRP A 33 6.58 3.80 14.46
CA TRP A 33 6.89 5.22 14.62
C TRP A 33 7.41 5.90 13.35
N ILE A 34 7.92 5.12 12.41
CA ILE A 34 8.59 5.62 11.21
C ILE A 34 8.06 4.98 9.93
N LEU A 35 7.17 4.00 9.99
CA LEU A 35 6.71 3.25 8.82
C LEU A 35 5.25 2.82 8.99
N GLU A 36 4.49 2.87 7.91
CA GLU A 36 3.15 2.32 7.80
C GLU A 36 3.18 1.05 6.92
N LEU A 37 2.64 -0.06 7.41
CA LEU A 37 2.41 -1.26 6.62
C LEU A 37 1.05 -1.13 5.93
N VAL A 38 1.03 -1.06 4.60
CA VAL A 38 -0.17 -0.81 3.80
C VAL A 38 -0.46 -1.95 2.85
N ALA A 39 -1.74 -2.16 2.53
CA ALA A 39 -2.14 -2.98 1.39
C ALA A 39 -3.42 -2.42 0.74
N VAL A 40 -3.69 -2.82 -0.50
CA VAL A 40 -4.93 -2.52 -1.19
C VAL A 40 -5.95 -3.62 -0.90
N PHE A 41 -7.15 -3.19 -0.55
CA PHE A 41 -8.31 -4.03 -0.31
C PHE A 41 -9.42 -3.69 -1.30
N CYS A 42 -10.28 -4.66 -1.60
CA CYS A 42 -11.56 -4.39 -2.22
C CYS A 42 -12.50 -3.73 -1.20
N GLU A 43 -13.11 -2.61 -1.57
CA GLU A 43 -14.07 -1.93 -0.70
C GLU A 43 -15.39 -2.70 -0.58
N ASP A 44 -15.81 -3.38 -1.65
CA ASP A 44 -17.08 -4.09 -1.72
C ASP A 44 -17.07 -5.42 -0.96
N CYS A 45 -16.03 -6.25 -1.14
CA CYS A 45 -15.94 -7.58 -0.50
C CYS A 45 -14.95 -7.66 0.66
N GLY A 46 -14.13 -6.63 0.89
CA GLY A 46 -13.16 -6.58 1.97
C GLY A 46 -11.93 -7.46 1.78
N GLU A 47 -11.78 -8.14 0.64
CA GLU A 47 -10.60 -8.97 0.38
C GLU A 47 -9.34 -8.13 0.15
N GLN A 48 -8.21 -8.62 0.65
CA GLN A 48 -6.90 -8.05 0.36
C GLN A 48 -6.47 -8.44 -1.06
N LEU A 49 -6.06 -7.44 -1.86
CA LEU A 49 -5.77 -7.59 -3.29
C LEU A 49 -4.27 -7.53 -3.61
N THR A 50 -3.49 -6.84 -2.79
CA THR A 50 -2.02 -6.71 -2.93
C THR A 50 -1.34 -7.35 -1.72
N GLU A 51 -0.06 -7.68 -1.84
CA GLU A 51 0.75 -7.93 -0.65
C GLU A 51 0.85 -6.65 0.20
N ALA A 52 1.20 -6.83 1.48
CA ALA A 52 1.38 -5.71 2.40
C ALA A 52 2.83 -5.22 2.33
N GLU A 53 3.03 -3.93 2.12
CA GLU A 53 4.35 -3.30 2.00
C GLU A 53 4.51 -2.14 2.97
N TYR A 54 5.75 -1.86 3.39
CA TYR A 54 6.06 -0.74 4.26
C TYR A 54 6.28 0.53 3.46
N GLU A 55 5.61 1.61 3.86
CA GLU A 55 5.76 2.96 3.33
C GLU A 55 6.22 3.93 4.42
N LEU A 56 6.94 4.97 4.00
CA LEU A 56 7.53 6.04 4.83
C LEU A 56 6.70 7.32 4.76
#